data_AF-A0A4Q3Z7P6-F1
#
_entry.id   AF-A0A4Q3Z7P6-F1
#
_cell.length_a   1.000
_cell.length_b   1.000
_cell.length_c   1.000
_cell.angle_alpha   90.00
_cell.angle_beta   90.00
_cell.angle_gamma   90.00
#
_symmetry.space_group_name_H-M   'P 1'
#
loop_
_entity.id
_entity.type
_entity.pdbx_description
1 polymer ?
#
loop_
_entity_poly.entity_id
_entity_poly.type
_entity_poly.pdbx_seq_one_letter_code
_entity_poly.pdbx_strand_id
1 'polypeptide(L)'
;LCRLGVPMEAFTQPDAEAAKLIGMFPHMPEIINGSQMQDAVPTLAVLAAFNQTPVRFVGIANLRVKECDRISALSTELNRIRPGLAHEEGDELVVSSDPSLMQMAQRNAVTRIETYEDHRIAMAFALAGLKIGGITILDPLCVGKTYPGYWDALRSLGVELR
;
A
#
# COMPACT_ATOMS: atom_id res chain seq x y z
N LEU A 1 15.84 -15.34 -4.40
CA LEU A 1 14.73 -15.92 -5.17
C LEU A 1 13.43 -15.56 -4.47
N CYS A 2 12.55 -14.78 -5.11
CA CYS A 2 11.18 -14.63 -4.63
C CYS A 2 10.48 -16.00 -4.75
N ARG A 3 9.55 -16.33 -3.83
CA ARG A 3 8.85 -17.63 -3.74
C ARG A 3 8.03 -18.03 -4.99
N LEU A 4 8.07 -17.23 -6.05
CA LEU A 4 7.42 -17.46 -7.35
C LEU A 4 8.39 -17.86 -8.47
N GLY A 5 9.67 -18.15 -8.16
CA GLY A 5 10.62 -18.70 -9.15
C GLY A 5 11.10 -17.71 -10.21
N VAL A 6 10.78 -16.42 -10.07
CA VAL A 6 11.30 -15.35 -10.94
C VAL A 6 12.64 -14.86 -10.36
N PRO A 7 13.73 -14.86 -11.16
CA PRO A 7 15.00 -14.27 -10.75
C PRO A 7 14.82 -12.78 -10.45
N MET A 8 15.47 -12.29 -9.39
CA MET A 8 15.45 -10.85 -9.09
C MET A 8 16.01 -10.03 -10.26
N GLU A 9 16.89 -10.63 -11.07
CA GLU A 9 17.48 -10.03 -12.26
C GLU A 9 16.51 -9.89 -13.46
N ALA A 10 15.33 -10.52 -13.42
CA ALA A 10 14.32 -10.43 -14.49
C ALA A 10 13.33 -9.27 -14.31
N PHE A 11 13.39 -8.58 -13.17
CA PHE A 11 12.58 -7.39 -12.92
C PHE A 11 13.14 -6.20 -13.67
N THR A 12 12.27 -5.41 -14.30
CA THR A 12 12.70 -4.13 -14.87
C THR A 12 13.24 -3.23 -13.75
N GLN A 13 14.17 -2.32 -14.05
CA GLN A 13 14.87 -1.51 -13.04
C GLN A 13 13.99 -0.94 -11.91
N PRO A 14 12.77 -0.41 -12.15
CA PRO A 14 11.92 0.11 -11.08
C PRO A 14 11.29 -0.98 -10.19
N ASP A 15 10.98 -2.16 -10.73
CA ASP A 15 10.36 -3.24 -9.97
C ASP A 15 11.37 -3.93 -9.03
N ALA A 16 12.64 -4.01 -9.44
CA ALA A 16 13.72 -4.57 -8.63
C ALA A 16 14.00 -3.72 -7.37
N GLU A 17 13.91 -2.40 -7.49
CA GLU A 17 14.10 -1.49 -6.37
C GLU A 17 12.94 -1.55 -5.38
N ALA A 18 11.69 -1.57 -5.87
CA ALA A 18 10.51 -1.77 -5.03
C ALA A 18 10.56 -3.12 -4.28
N ALA A 19 10.95 -4.20 -4.95
CA ALA A 19 11.10 -5.52 -4.33
C ALA A 19 12.18 -5.52 -3.23
N LYS A 20 13.29 -4.80 -3.43
CA LYS A 20 14.32 -4.62 -2.41
C LYS A 20 13.79 -3.90 -1.18
N LEU A 21 13.03 -2.81 -1.37
CA LEU A 21 12.42 -2.05 -0.27
C LEU A 21 11.43 -2.90 0.53
N ILE A 22 10.58 -3.67 -0.15
CA ILE A 22 9.67 -4.64 0.51
C ILE A 22 10.48 -5.68 1.31
N GLY A 23 11.61 -6.16 0.77
CA GLY A 23 12.51 -7.08 1.46
C GLY A 23 13.20 -6.50 2.70
N MET A 24 13.26 -5.18 2.85
CA MET A 24 13.81 -4.51 4.03
C MET A 24 12.80 -4.36 5.16
N PHE A 25 11.50 -4.59 4.92
CA PHE A 25 10.47 -4.54 5.96
C PHE A 25 10.79 -5.50 7.11
N PRO A 26 10.70 -5.08 8.40
CA PRO A 26 10.11 -3.83 8.90
C PRO A 26 11.13 -2.72 9.21
N HIS A 27 12.28 -2.68 8.53
CA HIS A 27 13.33 -1.67 8.65
C HIS A 27 13.55 -0.94 7.31
N MET A 28 12.46 -0.48 6.70
CA MET A 28 12.54 0.33 5.49
C MET A 28 13.26 1.66 5.78
N PRO A 29 13.96 2.23 4.79
CA PRO A 29 14.65 3.51 4.98
C PRO A 29 13.67 4.64 5.30
N GLU A 30 14.12 5.62 6.09
CA GLU A 30 13.30 6.77 6.51
C GLU A 30 12.85 7.64 5.32
N ILE A 31 13.60 7.65 4.23
CA ILE A 31 13.27 8.39 3.01
C ILE A 31 13.30 7.42 1.82
N ILE A 32 12.20 7.38 1.07
CA ILE A 32 12.06 6.60 -0.17
C ILE A 32 11.79 7.57 -1.32
N ASN A 33 12.64 7.54 -2.34
CA ASN A 33 12.40 8.30 -3.58
C ASN A 33 11.52 7.48 -4.52
N GLY A 34 10.26 7.92 -4.70
CA GLY A 34 9.27 7.22 -5.53
C GLY A 34 9.30 7.59 -7.02
N SER A 35 10.24 8.43 -7.47
CA SER A 35 10.23 9.00 -8.83
C SER A 35 10.26 7.93 -9.94
N GLN A 36 11.00 6.83 -9.71
CA GLN A 36 11.09 5.70 -10.65
C GLN A 36 10.10 4.57 -10.35
N MET A 37 9.47 4.54 -9.17
CA MET A 37 8.63 3.42 -8.72
C MET A 37 7.21 3.86 -8.35
N GLN A 38 6.67 4.80 -9.12
CA GLN A 38 5.38 5.49 -8.86
C GLN A 38 4.20 4.53 -8.64
N ASP A 39 4.26 3.36 -9.28
CA ASP A 39 3.22 2.33 -9.19
C ASP A 39 3.34 1.45 -7.94
N ALA A 40 4.54 1.33 -7.36
CA ALA A 40 4.78 0.61 -6.12
C ALA A 40 4.54 1.47 -4.87
N VAL A 41 4.59 2.81 -5.00
CA VAL A 41 4.41 3.76 -3.89
C VAL A 41 3.15 3.49 -3.07
N PRO A 42 1.95 3.25 -3.64
CA PRO A 42 0.77 2.95 -2.82
C PRO A 42 0.96 1.74 -1.89
N THR A 43 1.58 0.68 -2.41
CA THR A 43 1.85 -0.53 -1.62
C THR A 43 2.91 -0.27 -0.55
N LEU A 44 3.98 0.43 -0.90
CA LEU A 44 5.04 0.79 0.05
C LEU A 44 4.53 1.72 1.15
N ALA A 45 3.65 2.67 0.83
CA ALA A 45 3.06 3.59 1.80
C ALA A 45 2.17 2.84 2.81
N VAL A 46 1.33 1.91 2.35
CA VAL A 46 0.55 1.06 3.26
C VAL A 46 1.47 0.18 4.11
N LEU A 47 2.52 -0.39 3.53
CA LEU A 47 3.49 -1.19 4.27
C LEU A 47 4.24 -0.35 5.32
N ALA A 48 4.51 0.92 5.02
CA ALA A 48 5.21 1.86 5.91
C ALA A 48 4.45 2.13 7.21
N ALA A 49 3.12 2.07 7.19
CA ALA A 49 2.31 2.21 8.40
C ALA A 49 2.62 1.11 9.45
N PHE A 50 3.10 -0.06 9.01
CA PHE A 50 3.51 -1.18 9.85
C PHE A 50 5.03 -1.30 10.04
N ASN A 51 5.81 -0.34 9.52
CA ASN A 51 7.27 -0.33 9.65
C ASN A 51 7.66 -0.06 11.12
N GLN A 52 8.94 -0.18 11.47
CA GLN A 52 9.40 0.24 12.80
C GLN A 52 9.51 1.76 12.93
N THR A 53 9.97 2.42 11.87
CA THR A 53 10.16 3.88 11.83
C THR A 53 9.25 4.53 10.79
N PRO A 54 8.88 5.82 10.97
CA PRO A 54 8.17 6.56 9.93
C PRO A 54 8.94 6.59 8.62
N VAL A 55 8.22 6.69 7.51
CA VAL A 55 8.80 6.74 6.16
C VAL A 55 8.24 7.94 5.41
N ARG A 56 9.13 8.74 4.83
CA ARG A 56 8.81 9.85 3.95
C ARG A 56 9.01 9.44 2.49
N PHE A 57 7.99 9.63 1.68
CA PHE A 57 8.01 9.40 0.25
C PHE A 57 8.21 10.73 -0.48
N VAL A 58 9.32 10.82 -1.23
CA VAL A 58 9.73 12.03 -1.98
C VAL A 58 9.78 11.76 -3.48
N GLY A 59 9.75 12.82 -4.29
CA GLY A 59 9.79 12.69 -5.75
C GLY A 59 8.52 12.08 -6.35
N ILE A 60 7.40 12.18 -5.63
CA ILE A 60 6.11 11.57 -6.00
C ILE A 60 5.08 12.58 -6.54
N ALA A 61 5.46 13.82 -6.86
CA ALA A 61 4.53 14.85 -7.36
C ALA A 61 3.66 14.37 -8.54
N ASN A 62 4.20 13.52 -9.42
CA ASN A 62 3.47 12.93 -10.55
C ASN A 62 2.28 12.04 -10.14
N LEU A 63 2.20 11.60 -8.88
CA LEU A 63 1.10 10.79 -8.36
C LEU A 63 -0.20 11.58 -8.19
N ARG A 64 -0.12 12.92 -8.12
CA ARG A 64 -1.29 13.79 -8.02
C ARG A 64 -2.13 13.86 -9.30
N VAL A 65 -1.54 13.51 -10.45
CA VAL A 65 -2.14 13.63 -11.80
C VAL A 65 -2.38 12.27 -12.48
N LYS A 66 -2.48 11.18 -11.70
CA LYS A 66 -2.74 9.83 -12.24
C LYS A 66 -4.25 9.59 -12.37
N GLU A 67 -4.70 8.34 -12.26
CA GLU A 67 -6.12 7.97 -12.25
C GLU A 67 -6.89 8.75 -11.17
N CYS A 68 -6.25 9.01 -10.04
CA CYS A 68 -6.66 9.94 -9.01
C CYS A 68 -5.44 10.68 -8.43
N ASP A 69 -5.68 11.62 -7.52
CA ASP A 69 -4.61 12.11 -6.65
C ASP A 69 -4.27 11.04 -5.61
N ARG A 70 -3.30 10.19 -5.96
CA ARG A 70 -2.89 9.06 -5.10
C ARG A 70 -2.27 9.53 -3.77
N ILE A 71 -1.67 10.71 -3.72
CA ILE A 71 -1.08 11.24 -2.48
C ILE A 71 -2.21 11.56 -1.50
N SER A 72 -3.19 12.34 -1.96
CA SER A 72 -4.37 12.70 -1.19
C SER A 72 -5.19 11.46 -0.79
N ALA A 73 -5.34 10.49 -1.70
CA ALA A 73 -6.01 9.23 -1.42
C ALA A 73 -5.28 8.43 -0.32
N LEU A 74 -3.96 8.21 -0.45
CA LEU A 74 -3.19 7.48 0.56
C LEU A 74 -3.26 8.16 1.93
N SER A 75 -3.05 9.49 1.97
CA SER A 75 -3.16 10.29 3.18
C SER A 75 -4.53 10.11 3.84
N THR A 76 -5.61 10.29 3.08
CA THR A 76 -6.98 10.19 3.58
C THR A 76 -7.31 8.79 4.10
N GLU A 77 -7.03 7.77 3.31
CA GLU A 77 -7.41 6.39 3.64
C GLU A 77 -6.55 5.80 4.78
N LEU A 78 -5.26 6.15 4.88
CA LEU A 78 -4.45 5.80 6.05
C LEU A 78 -5.00 6.46 7.32
N ASN A 79 -5.39 7.74 7.27
CA ASN A 79 -5.99 8.41 8.42
C ASN A 79 -7.37 7.86 8.81
N ARG A 80 -8.10 7.24 7.88
CA ARG A 80 -9.35 6.51 8.20
C ARG A 80 -9.09 5.22 8.98
N ILE A 81 -7.95 4.56 8.76
CA ILE A 81 -7.55 3.40 9.56
C ILE A 81 -7.26 3.86 10.98
N ARG A 82 -6.41 4.89 11.10
CA ARG A 82 -6.09 5.52 12.38
C ARG A 82 -5.66 6.98 12.15
N PRO A 83 -6.24 7.95 12.88
CA PRO A 83 -5.83 9.34 12.76
C PRO A 83 -4.35 9.54 13.08
N GLY A 84 -3.66 10.32 12.25
CA GLY A 84 -2.22 10.62 12.37
C GLY A 84 -1.29 9.61 11.68
N LEU A 85 -1.83 8.61 10.98
CA LEU A 85 -1.00 7.64 10.26
C LEU A 85 -0.28 8.21 9.03
N ALA A 86 -0.83 9.25 8.44
CA ALA A 86 -0.18 9.89 7.30
C ALA A 86 -0.47 11.38 7.30
N HIS A 87 0.42 12.15 6.68
CA HIS A 87 0.16 13.54 6.34
C HIS A 87 0.94 13.94 5.11
N GLU A 88 0.43 14.96 4.42
CA GLU A 88 1.02 15.50 3.21
C GLU A 88 1.93 16.67 3.57
N GLU A 89 3.09 16.74 2.91
CA GLU A 89 4.00 17.88 3.01
C GLU A 89 4.36 18.35 1.60
N GLY A 90 3.59 19.32 1.08
CA GLY A 90 3.71 19.72 -0.31
C GLY A 90 3.36 18.57 -1.25
N ASP A 91 4.33 18.11 -2.04
CA ASP A 91 4.18 16.95 -2.94
C ASP A 91 4.79 15.65 -2.36
N GLU A 92 5.06 15.64 -1.05
CA GLU A 92 5.57 14.49 -0.32
C GLU A 92 4.46 13.87 0.54
N LEU A 93 4.61 12.57 0.82
CA LEU A 93 3.76 11.84 1.76
C LEU A 93 4.63 11.34 2.91
N VAL A 94 4.27 11.70 4.13
CA VAL A 94 4.90 11.13 5.33
C VAL A 94 3.93 10.12 5.92
N VAL A 95 4.40 8.88 6.12
CA VAL A 95 3.65 7.82 6.77
C VAL A 95 4.28 7.53 8.12
N SER A 96 3.50 7.75 9.18
CA SER A 96 3.86 7.38 10.54
C SER A 96 3.90 5.87 10.69
N SER A 97 4.88 5.38 11.46
CA SER A 97 4.90 3.99 11.93
C SER A 97 4.00 3.87 13.16
N ASP A 98 3.13 2.87 13.18
CA ASP A 98 2.40 2.49 14.38
C ASP A 98 2.36 0.96 14.57
N PRO A 99 3.26 0.41 15.39
CA PRO A 99 3.30 -1.01 15.70
C PRO A 99 1.99 -1.54 16.34
N SER A 100 1.18 -0.67 16.95
CA SER A 100 -0.07 -1.07 17.57
C SER A 100 -1.17 -1.40 16.54
N LEU A 101 -0.99 -1.07 15.25
CA LEU A 101 -1.90 -1.51 14.19
C LEU A 101 -2.03 -3.04 14.12
N MET A 102 -0.98 -3.78 14.45
CA MET A 102 -1.04 -5.25 14.50
C MET A 102 -2.01 -5.77 15.56
N GLN A 103 -2.31 -4.99 16.60
CA GLN A 103 -3.28 -5.34 17.63
C GLN A 103 -4.73 -5.17 17.14
N MET A 104 -4.94 -4.50 16.00
CA MET A 104 -6.25 -4.28 15.40
C MET A 104 -6.71 -5.46 14.52
N ALA A 105 -5.97 -6.58 14.49
CA ALA A 105 -6.34 -7.77 13.74
C ALA A 105 -7.73 -8.31 14.09
N GLN A 106 -8.14 -8.19 15.38
CA GLN A 106 -9.46 -8.65 15.86
C GLN A 106 -10.48 -7.51 16.03
N ARG A 107 -10.23 -6.35 15.41
CA ARG A 107 -11.14 -5.21 15.51
C ARG A 107 -12.44 -5.50 14.74
N ASN A 108 -13.59 -5.30 15.41
CA ASN A 108 -14.92 -5.42 14.80
C ASN A 108 -15.40 -4.15 14.10
N ALA A 109 -14.73 -3.02 14.32
CA ALA A 109 -15.04 -1.77 13.64
C ALA A 109 -14.68 -1.85 12.16
N VAL A 110 -15.62 -1.45 11.30
CA VAL A 110 -15.45 -1.42 9.85
C VAL A 110 -14.82 -0.09 9.44
N THR A 111 -13.68 -0.16 8.75
CA THR A 111 -13.08 0.96 8.02
C THR A 111 -13.36 0.76 6.53
N ARG A 112 -14.16 1.66 5.96
CA ARG A 112 -14.48 1.67 4.52
C ARG A 112 -13.39 2.45 3.79
N ILE A 113 -12.75 1.81 2.82
CA ILE A 113 -11.69 2.39 2.02
C ILE A 113 -12.22 2.76 0.64
N GLU A 114 -12.12 4.04 0.31
CA GLU A 114 -12.44 4.54 -1.03
C GLU A 114 -11.27 4.27 -1.98
N THR A 115 -11.56 3.81 -3.19
CA THR A 115 -10.51 3.43 -4.16
C THR A 115 -10.26 4.52 -5.20
N TYR A 116 -11.20 5.45 -5.36
CA TYR A 116 -11.10 6.55 -6.33
C TYR A 116 -10.88 6.03 -7.76
N GLU A 117 -11.51 4.90 -8.10
CA GLU A 117 -11.35 4.17 -9.37
C GLU A 117 -9.91 3.71 -9.67
N ASP A 118 -9.01 3.77 -8.69
CA ASP A 118 -7.61 3.39 -8.81
C ASP A 118 -7.35 2.00 -8.23
N HIS A 119 -7.04 1.07 -9.13
CA HIS A 119 -6.75 -0.31 -8.79
C HIS A 119 -5.55 -0.48 -7.84
N ARG A 120 -4.56 0.42 -7.88
CA ARG A 120 -3.38 0.34 -7.01
C ARG A 120 -3.72 0.73 -5.57
N ILE A 121 -4.64 1.67 -5.37
CA ILE A 121 -5.18 1.98 -4.05
C ILE A 121 -5.95 0.77 -3.51
N ALA A 122 -6.85 0.19 -4.31
CA ALA A 122 -7.61 -1.00 -3.92
C ALA A 122 -6.69 -2.18 -3.51
N MET A 123 -5.69 -2.50 -4.33
CA MET A 123 -4.73 -3.57 -4.03
C MET A 123 -3.87 -3.27 -2.81
N ALA A 124 -3.39 -2.03 -2.65
CA ALA A 124 -2.56 -1.64 -1.51
C ALA A 124 -3.32 -1.79 -0.18
N PHE A 125 -4.54 -1.27 -0.10
CA PHE A 125 -5.35 -1.36 1.12
C PHE A 125 -5.92 -2.76 1.37
N ALA A 126 -6.10 -3.59 0.33
CA ALA A 126 -6.40 -5.01 0.52
C ALA A 126 -5.31 -5.71 1.35
N LEU A 127 -4.04 -5.36 1.14
CA LEU A 127 -2.92 -5.89 1.95
C LEU A 127 -2.98 -5.41 3.40
N ALA A 128 -3.42 -4.17 3.66
CA ALA A 128 -3.66 -3.70 5.03
C ALA A 128 -4.73 -4.57 5.74
N GLY A 129 -5.78 -4.96 5.02
CA GLY A 129 -6.84 -5.86 5.51
C GLY A 129 -6.36 -7.25 5.91
N LEU A 130 -5.18 -7.68 5.43
CA LEU A 130 -4.56 -8.95 5.88
C LEU A 130 -3.97 -8.84 7.29
N LYS A 131 -3.67 -7.64 7.76
CA LYS A 131 -3.08 -7.36 9.07
C LYS A 131 -4.07 -6.73 10.05
N ILE A 132 -5.05 -5.99 9.53
CA ILE A 132 -6.04 -5.25 10.31
C ILE A 132 -7.43 -5.80 10.02
N GLY A 133 -8.19 -6.09 11.08
CA GLY A 133 -9.58 -6.50 10.97
C GLY A 133 -10.51 -5.37 10.53
N GLY A 134 -11.51 -5.72 9.72
CA GLY A 134 -12.60 -4.82 9.36
C GLY A 134 -12.27 -3.80 8.26
N ILE A 135 -11.26 -4.04 7.42
CA ILE A 135 -11.07 -3.23 6.20
C ILE A 135 -12.08 -3.69 5.13
N THR A 136 -12.85 -2.75 4.58
CA THR A 136 -13.78 -3.00 3.46
C THR A 136 -13.41 -2.08 2.29
N ILE A 137 -13.02 -2.66 1.17
CA ILE A 137 -12.75 -1.93 -0.08
C ILE A 137 -14.08 -1.65 -0.79
N LEU A 138 -14.37 -0.38 -1.10
CA LEU A 138 -15.68 0.02 -1.62
C LEU A 138 -15.92 -0.31 -3.09
N ASP A 139 -14.89 -0.20 -3.92
CA ASP A 139 -14.94 -0.58 -5.34
C ASP A 139 -13.84 -1.62 -5.63
N PRO A 140 -14.07 -2.90 -5.27
CA PRO A 140 -13.10 -3.95 -5.52
C PRO A 140 -12.99 -4.32 -7.00
N LEU A 141 -13.93 -3.89 -7.86
CA LEU A 141 -13.94 -4.27 -9.28
C LEU A 141 -12.92 -3.48 -10.11
N CYS A 142 -12.48 -2.31 -9.62
CA CYS A 142 -11.49 -1.49 -10.31
C CYS A 142 -10.16 -2.24 -10.57
N VAL A 143 -9.82 -3.25 -9.75
CA VAL A 143 -8.62 -4.09 -9.95
C VAL A 143 -8.63 -4.84 -11.27
N GLY A 144 -9.81 -5.09 -11.85
CA GLY A 144 -9.96 -5.77 -13.14
C GLY A 144 -9.31 -5.03 -14.31
N LYS A 145 -8.99 -3.73 -14.16
CA LYS A 145 -8.24 -2.96 -15.16
C LYS A 145 -6.85 -3.57 -15.45
N THR A 146 -6.19 -4.12 -14.44
CA THR A 146 -4.83 -4.66 -14.57
C THR A 146 -4.69 -6.10 -14.10
N TYR A 147 -5.48 -6.53 -13.11
CA TYR A 147 -5.42 -7.89 -12.61
C TYR A 147 -6.81 -8.45 -12.26
N PRO A 148 -7.57 -8.94 -13.26
CA PRO A 148 -8.90 -9.52 -13.07
C PRO A 148 -8.95 -10.67 -12.04
N GLY A 149 -7.89 -11.47 -11.95
CA GLY A 149 -7.80 -12.60 -11.02
C GLY A 149 -7.27 -12.27 -9.62
N TYR A 150 -7.10 -10.99 -9.27
CA TYR A 150 -6.44 -10.57 -8.03
C TYR A 150 -7.12 -11.16 -6.76
N TRP A 151 -8.44 -11.05 -6.67
CA TRP A 151 -9.19 -11.54 -5.50
C TRP A 151 -9.15 -13.06 -5.39
N ASP A 152 -9.18 -13.77 -6.51
CA ASP A 152 -9.06 -15.23 -6.52
C ASP A 152 -7.64 -15.68 -6.14
N ALA A 153 -6.61 -14.93 -6.56
CA ALA A 153 -5.25 -15.14 -6.11
C ALA A 153 -5.13 -14.96 -4.59
N LEU A 154 -5.74 -13.94 -4.00
CA LEU A 154 -5.78 -13.78 -2.54
C LEU A 154 -6.49 -14.96 -1.85
N ARG A 155 -7.66 -15.40 -2.35
CA ARG A 155 -8.36 -16.58 -1.82
C ARG A 155 -7.50 -17.85 -1.89
N SER A 156 -6.74 -18.03 -2.97
CA SER A 156 -5.85 -19.18 -3.14
C SER A 156 -4.73 -19.24 -2.09
N LEU A 157 -4.39 -18.10 -1.49
CA LEU A 157 -3.44 -17.98 -0.40
C LEU A 157 -4.07 -18.17 0.99
N GLY A 158 -5.37 -18.51 1.06
CA GLY A 158 -6.10 -18.69 2.31
C GLY A 158 -6.66 -17.39 2.91
N VAL A 159 -6.71 -16.30 2.15
CA VAL A 159 -7.33 -15.05 2.59
C VAL A 159 -8.85 -15.17 2.51
N GLU A 160 -9.53 -14.96 3.64
CA GLU A 160 -10.99 -14.90 3.69
C GLU A 160 -11.45 -13.48 3.28
N LEU A 161 -12.04 -13.37 2.08
CA LEU A 161 -12.66 -12.14 1.61
C LEU A 161 -14.14 -12.14 2.03
N ARG A 162 -14.58 -11.10 2.73
CA ARG A 162 -15.95 -10.95 3.25
C ARG A 162 -16.65 -9.75 2.64
#